data_AF-A0A447T9U9-F1
#
_entry.id   AF-A0A447T9U9-F1
#
_cell.length_a   1.000
_cell.length_b   1.000
_cell.length_c   1.000
_cell.angle_alpha   90.00
_cell.angle_beta   90.00
_cell.angle_gamma   90.00
#
_symmetry.space_group_name_H-M   'P 1'
#
loop_
_entity.id
_entity.type
_entity.pdbx_description
1 polymer ?
#
loop_
_entity_poly.entity_id
_entity_poly.type
_entity_poly.pdbx_seq_one_letter_code
_entity_poly.pdbx_strand_id
1 'polypeptide(L)' 'MLVGHRALAHFVSSAGQFYRVRTGERILQFAPLHFDASIEEIFLALCHGGTLALRDDAMLESMPAFADAVRGCG' A
#
# COMPACT_ATOMS: atom_id res chain seq x y z
N MET A 1 9.90 -17.52 3.13
CA MET A 1 10.17 -17.30 1.69
C MET A 1 11.27 -16.26 1.56
N LEU A 2 12.21 -16.41 0.63
CA LEU A 2 13.24 -15.40 0.35
C LEU A 2 12.90 -14.68 -0.95
N VAL A 3 12.88 -13.35 -0.93
CA VAL A 3 12.69 -12.51 -2.11
C VAL A 3 13.94 -11.65 -2.28
N GLY A 4 14.57 -11.74 -3.45
CA GLY A 4 15.74 -10.93 -3.76
C GLY A 4 15.36 -9.48 -4.05
N HIS A 5 16.23 -8.54 -3.67
CA HIS A 5 16.04 -7.10 -3.91
C HIS A 5 15.71 -6.77 -5.37
N ARG A 6 16.37 -7.44 -6.34
CA ARG A 6 16.09 -7.24 -7.78
C ARG A 6 14.69 -7.69 -8.19
N ALA A 7 14.20 -8.79 -7.63
CA ALA A 7 12.85 -9.28 -7.91
C ALA A 7 11.81 -8.31 -7.34
N LEU A 8 12.04 -7.83 -6.12
CA LEU A 8 11.19 -6.80 -5.50
C LEU A 8 11.17 -5.50 -6.32
N ALA A 9 12.34 -4.98 -6.70
CA ALA A 9 12.44 -3.76 -7.49
C ALA A 9 11.73 -3.88 -8.85
N HIS A 10 11.84 -5.05 -9.51
CA HIS A 10 11.13 -5.32 -10.75
C HIS A 10 9.61 -5.36 -10.55
N PHE A 11 9.15 -6.06 -9.50
CA PHE A 11 7.74 -6.10 -9.13
C PHE A 11 7.17 -4.70 -8.88
N VAL A 12 7.82 -3.92 -8.02
CA VAL A 12 7.39 -2.55 -7.66
C VAL A 12 7.32 -1.65 -8.89
N SER A 13 8.33 -1.69 -9.76
CA SER A 13 8.31 -0.92 -11.01
C SER A 13 7.20 -1.36 -11.96
N SER A 14 6.94 -2.66 -12.08
CA SER A 14 5.90 -3.19 -12.97
C SER A 14 4.50 -2.89 -12.44
N ALA A 15 4.28 -3.10 -11.15
CA ALA A 15 3.03 -2.82 -10.47
C ALA A 15 2.71 -1.32 -10.49
N GLY A 16 3.69 -0.45 -10.26
CA GLY A 16 3.51 0.99 -10.34
C GLY A 16 3.06 1.47 -11.73
N GLN A 17 3.61 0.88 -12.80
CA GLN A 17 3.17 1.15 -14.17
C GLN A 17 1.75 0.62 -14.43
N PHE A 18 1.45 -0.59 -13.98
CA PHE A 18 0.16 -1.24 -14.17
C PHE A 18 -0.98 -0.48 -13.47
N TYR A 19 -0.79 -0.13 -12.19
CA TYR A 19 -1.74 0.65 -11.40
C TYR A 19 -1.71 2.16 -11.72
N ARG A 20 -0.73 2.61 -12.52
CA ARG A 20 -0.54 4.00 -12.91
C ARG A 20 -0.36 4.92 -11.70
N VAL A 21 0.40 4.45 -10.70
CA VAL A 21 0.69 5.19 -9.46
C VAL A 21 1.38 6.51 -9.81
N ARG A 22 0.88 7.60 -9.25
CA ARG A 22 1.42 8.95 -9.45
C ARG A 22 2.03 9.47 -8.16
N THR A 23 3.02 10.34 -8.32
CA THR A 23 3.60 11.11 -7.22
C THR A 23 2.51 11.91 -6.51
N GLY A 24 2.56 11.93 -5.17
CA GLY A 24 1.58 12.60 -4.32
C GLY A 24 0.32 11.77 -4.02
N GLU A 25 0.15 10.59 -4.61
CA GLU A 25 -0.95 9.69 -4.24
C GLU A 25 -0.73 9.06 -2.86
N ARG A 26 -1.83 8.70 -2.19
CA ARG A 26 -1.81 7.99 -0.93
C ARG A 26 -2.16 6.54 -1.15
N ILE A 27 -1.37 5.64 -0.56
CA ILE A 27 -1.62 4.20 -0.59
C ILE A 27 -1.79 3.73 0.85
N LEU A 28 -2.87 2.99 1.11
CA LEU A 28 -3.17 2.46 2.44
C LEU A 28 -2.34 1.20 2.71
N GLN A 29 -1.64 1.18 3.84
CA GLN A 29 -1.04 0.00 4.44
C GLN A 29 -2.12 -0.72 5.24
N PHE A 30 -2.78 -1.70 4.64
CA PHE A 30 -3.89 -2.43 5.27
C PHE A 30 -3.50 -3.85 5.62
N ALA A 31 -2.79 -4.54 4.72
CA ALA A 31 -2.42 -5.93 4.89
C ALA A 31 -1.56 -6.15 6.17
N PRO A 32 -1.70 -7.29 6.86
CA PRO A 32 -0.76 -7.63 7.92
C PRO A 32 0.68 -7.67 7.38
N LEU A 33 1.65 -7.17 8.16
CA LEU A 33 3.07 -7.11 7.76
C LEU A 33 3.71 -8.48 7.47
N HIS A 34 3.07 -9.57 7.90
CA HIS A 34 3.51 -10.94 7.63
C HIS A 34 2.88 -11.52 6.36
N PHE A 35 2.10 -10.73 5.62
CA PHE A 35 1.50 -11.10 4.34
C PHE A 35 2.18 -10.32 3.19
N ASP A 36 2.26 -10.93 2.01
CA ASP A 36 3.01 -10.38 0.86
C ASP A 36 2.42 -9.08 0.31
N ALA A 37 1.09 -8.90 0.37
CA ALA A 37 0.43 -7.66 -0.03
C ALA A 37 0.98 -6.41 0.70
N SER A 38 1.48 -6.55 1.93
CA SER A 38 2.08 -5.43 2.66
C SER A 38 3.33 -4.87 1.96
N ILE A 39 4.07 -5.72 1.24
CA ILE A 39 5.23 -5.32 0.44
C ILE A 39 4.79 -4.43 -0.72
N GLU A 40 3.72 -4.81 -1.41
CA GLU A 40 3.15 -4.01 -2.49
C GLU A 40 2.72 -2.63 -1.98
N GLU A 41 1.92 -2.58 -0.91
CA GLU A 41 1.42 -1.34 -0.30
C GLU A 41 2.56 -0.39 0.08
N ILE A 42 3.57 -0.90 0.80
CA ILE A 42 4.70 -0.10 1.31
C ILE A 42 5.57 0.42 0.16
N PHE A 43 6.02 -0.47 -0.71
CA PHE A 43 7.02 -0.09 -1.72
C PHE A 43 6.40 0.63 -2.92
N LEU A 44 5.13 0.38 -3.27
CA LEU A 44 4.46 1.22 -4.27
C LEU A 44 4.38 2.67 -3.79
N ALA A 45 4.02 2.90 -2.53
CA ALA A 45 3.91 4.25 -1.96
C ALA A 45 5.27 4.96 -1.99
N LEU A 46 6.29 4.34 -1.40
CA LEU A 46 7.57 4.99 -1.16
C LEU A 46 8.42 5.12 -2.43
N CYS A 47 8.39 4.14 -3.33
CA CYS A 47 9.21 4.18 -4.55
C CYS A 47 8.64 5.07 -5.66
N HIS A 48 7.36 5.47 -5.59
CA HIS A 48 6.71 6.34 -6.59
C HIS A 48 6.46 7.77 -6.10
N GLY A 49 7.00 8.13 -4.92
CA GLY A 49 6.83 9.46 -4.34
C GLY A 49 5.41 9.72 -3.82
N GLY A 50 4.73 8.67 -3.39
CA GLY A 50 3.45 8.73 -2.70
C GLY A 50 3.60 8.85 -1.18
N THR A 51 2.48 8.77 -0.49
CA THR A 51 2.39 8.71 0.98
C THR A 51 1.83 7.36 1.39
N LEU A 52 2.50 6.68 2.32
CA LEU A 52 1.97 5.48 2.96
C LEU A 52 1.05 5.89 4.10
N ALA A 53 -0.26 5.69 3.95
CA ALA A 53 -1.25 5.90 5.00
C ALA A 53 -1.32 4.62 5.85
N LEU A 54 -1.14 4.72 7.16
CA LEU A 54 -1.28 3.57 8.05
C LEU A 54 -2.75 3.37 8.41
N ARG A 55 -3.20 2.11 8.42
CA ARG A 55 -4.50 1.80 9.00
C ARG A 55 -4.52 2.05 10.51
N ASP A 56 -5.69 2.32 11.04
CA ASP A 56 -5.97 2.19 12.46
C ASP A 56 -6.71 0.87 12.75
N ASP A 57 -7.02 0.62 14.02
CA ASP A 57 -7.75 -0.58 14.42
C ASP A 57 -9.26 -0.48 14.12
N ALA A 58 -9.82 0.73 14.07
CA ALA A 58 -11.23 0.95 13.75
C ALA A 58 -11.56 0.47 12.33
N MET A 59 -10.63 0.62 11.38
CA MET A 59 -10.75 0.09 10.02
C MET A 59 -10.99 -1.44 9.93
N LEU A 60 -10.68 -2.21 10.99
CA LEU A 60 -10.90 -3.66 11.01
C LEU A 60 -12.27 -4.07 11.55
N GLU A 61 -12.98 -3.17 12.23
CA GLU A 61 -14.21 -3.51 12.95
C GLU A 61 -15.36 -3.83 12.01
N SER A 62 -15.46 -3.11 10.88
CA SER A 62 -16.52 -3.29 9.90
C SER A 62 -16.23 -2.60 8.56
N MET A 63 -16.94 -2.98 7.50
CA MET A 63 -16.84 -2.31 6.21
C MET A 63 -17.26 -0.82 6.23
N PRO A 64 -18.31 -0.41 6.98
CA PRO A 64 -18.60 1.01 7.17
C PRO A 64 -17.46 1.79 7.82
N ALA A 65 -16.87 1.27 8.90
CA ALA A 65 -15.75 1.93 9.59
C ALA A 65 -14.52 2.09 8.66
N PHE A 66 -14.21 1.04 7.89
CA PHE A 66 -13.20 1.11 6.83
C PHE A 66 -13.52 2.21 5.80
N ALA A 67 -14.74 2.25 5.27
CA ALA A 67 -15.12 3.22 4.25
C ALA A 67 -15.07 4.67 4.77
N ASP A 68 -15.47 4.91 6.02
CA ASP A 68 -15.42 6.23 6.64
C ASP A 68 -13.97 6.68 6.86
N ALA A 69 -13.10 5.79 7.34
CA ALA A 69 -11.69 6.09 7.54
C ALA A 69 -10.98 6.40 6.21
N VAL A 70 -11.24 5.62 5.15
CA VAL A 70 -10.70 5.88 3.80
C VAL A 70 -11.16 7.22 3.25
N ARG A 71 -12.42 7.63 3.47
CA ARG A 71 -12.91 8.97 3.10
C ARG A 71 -12.22 10.09 3.87
N GLY A 72 -11.85 9.83 5.13
CA GLY A 72 -11.13 10.77 5.98
C GLY A 72 -9.66 10.99 5.59
N CYS A 73 -9.06 10.07 4.83
CA CYS A 73 -7.68 10.15 4.35
C CYS A 73 -7.45 11.09 3.13
N GLY A 74 -8.36 12.06 2.92
CA GLY A 74 -8.32 13.05 1.83
C GLY A 74 -7.05 13.89 1.75
#